data_AF-A0A2N0WWV1-F1
#
_entry.id   AF-A0A2N0WWV1-F1
#
_cell.length_a   1.000
_cell.length_b   1.000
_cell.length_c   1.000
_cell.angle_alpha   90.00
_cell.angle_beta   90.00
_cell.angle_gamma   90.00
#
_symmetry.space_group_name_H-M   'P 1'
#
loop_
_entity.id
_entity.type
_entity.pdbx_description
1 polymer ?
#
loop_
_entity_poly.entity_id
_entity_poly.type
_entity_poly.pdbx_seq_one_letter_code
_entity_poly.pdbx_strand_id
1 'polypeptide(L)'
;MTWLIALAPSIVSASLVLIGWKVLYGNAKRISSRSETHALYQQASTLLYDIEELSEGFWLKGNYNDSPSTFEMLALNKIKRLNQILSRLKQRDIPLDITAFVLRRVCTLHSYSIQKQSENEKRLHLESTHTQLNEIEQKISDSILKKYPHS
;
A
#
# COMPACT_ATOMS: atom_id res chain seq x y z
N MET A 1 -50.96 -39.13 3.49
CA MET A 1 -50.05 -38.68 4.57
C MET A 1 -48.59 -39.11 4.37
N THR A 2 -48.31 -40.25 3.72
CA THR A 2 -46.95 -40.78 3.47
C THR A 2 -46.07 -39.93 2.55
N TRP A 3 -46.65 -39.26 1.55
CA TRP A 3 -45.91 -38.42 0.59
C TRP A 3 -45.21 -37.20 1.21
N LEU A 4 -45.77 -36.63 2.29
CA LEU A 4 -45.15 -35.49 2.99
C LEU A 4 -43.88 -35.91 3.75
N ILE A 5 -43.89 -37.12 4.31
CA ILE A 5 -42.73 -37.69 5.03
C ILE A 5 -41.62 -38.04 4.03
N ALA A 6 -41.98 -38.50 2.82
CA ALA A 6 -41.02 -38.83 1.77
C ALA A 6 -40.30 -37.60 1.18
N LEU A 7 -40.93 -36.41 1.19
CA LEU A 7 -40.34 -35.16 0.66
C LEU A 7 -39.48 -34.39 1.68
N ALA A 8 -39.67 -34.65 2.97
CA ALA A 8 -38.89 -34.02 4.05
C ALA A 8 -37.36 -34.12 3.86
N PRO A 9 -36.75 -35.30 3.56
CA PRO A 9 -35.31 -35.39 3.37
C PRO A 9 -34.81 -34.58 2.17
N SER A 10 -35.59 -34.47 1.08
CA SER A 10 -35.24 -33.65 -0.08
C SER A 10 -35.25 -32.16 0.25
N ILE A 11 -36.23 -31.70 1.05
CA ILE A 11 -36.31 -30.30 1.50
C ILE A 11 -35.15 -29.96 2.44
N VAL A 12 -34.81 -30.86 3.37
CA VAL A 12 -33.67 -30.68 4.27
C VAL A 12 -32.36 -30.65 3.49
N SER A 13 -32.18 -31.55 2.52
CA SER A 13 -31.02 -31.57 1.62
C SER A 13 -30.90 -30.26 0.83
N ALA A 14 -31.98 -29.80 0.20
CA ALA A 14 -32.00 -28.54 -0.54
C ALA A 14 -31.67 -27.34 0.35
N SER A 15 -32.19 -27.31 1.58
CA SER A 15 -31.92 -26.25 2.55
C SER A 15 -30.45 -26.24 2.97
N LEU A 16 -29.85 -27.41 3.20
CA LEU A 16 -28.42 -27.54 3.51
C LEU A 16 -27.53 -27.04 2.37
N VAL A 17 -27.88 -27.33 1.12
CA VAL A 17 -27.16 -26.82 -0.06
C VAL A 17 -27.19 -25.29 -0.10
N LEU A 18 -28.36 -24.68 0.13
CA LEU A 18 -28.49 -23.21 0.14
C LEU A 18 -27.67 -22.56 1.26
N ILE A 19 -27.67 -23.15 2.46
CA ILE A 19 -26.86 -22.67 3.59
C ILE A 19 -25.37 -22.84 3.28
N GLY A 20 -24.97 -24.00 2.75
CA GLY A 20 -23.60 -24.26 2.34
C GLY A 20 -23.08 -23.25 1.32
N TRP A 21 -23.89 -22.93 0.31
CA TRP A 21 -23.54 -21.92 -0.69
C TRP A 21 -23.37 -20.52 -0.09
N LYS A 22 -24.25 -20.13 0.83
CA LYS A 22 -24.18 -18.84 1.52
C LYS A 22 -22.86 -18.70 2.31
N VAL A 23 -22.46 -19.75 3.02
CA VAL A 23 -21.20 -19.77 3.78
C VAL A 23 -20.00 -19.73 2.83
N LEU A 24 -20.00 -20.56 1.79
CA LEU A 24 -18.92 -20.61 0.79
C LEU A 24 -18.73 -19.24 0.12
N TYR A 25 -19.84 -18.62 -0.32
CA TYR A 25 -19.82 -17.31 -0.94
C TYR A 25 -19.29 -16.23 0.00
N GLY A 26 -19.74 -16.23 1.27
CA GLY A 26 -19.24 -15.30 2.29
C GLY A 26 -17.73 -15.43 2.52
N ASN A 27 -17.23 -16.66 2.60
CA ASN A 27 -15.80 -16.94 2.77
C ASN A 27 -14.99 -16.51 1.53
N ALA A 28 -15.46 -16.86 0.33
CA ALA A 28 -14.80 -16.46 -0.92
C ALA A 28 -14.71 -14.93 -1.04
N LYS A 29 -15.78 -14.21 -0.72
CA LYS A 29 -15.80 -12.74 -0.70
C LYS A 29 -14.78 -12.17 0.30
N ARG A 30 -14.69 -12.75 1.50
CA ARG A 30 -13.72 -12.31 2.52
C ARG A 30 -12.28 -12.54 2.08
N ILE A 31 -11.97 -13.71 1.51
CA ILE A 31 -10.64 -14.05 0.99
C ILE A 31 -10.25 -13.11 -0.14
N SER A 32 -11.17 -12.85 -1.09
CA SER A 32 -10.94 -11.92 -2.19
C SER A 32 -10.64 -10.50 -1.71
N SER A 33 -11.43 -9.99 -0.76
CA SER A 33 -11.19 -8.66 -0.16
C SER A 33 -9.81 -8.56 0.53
N ARG A 34 -9.39 -9.62 1.23
CA ARG A 34 -8.07 -9.70 1.87
C ARG A 34 -6.95 -9.74 0.82
N SER A 35 -7.07 -10.59 -0.20
CA SER A 35 -6.10 -10.70 -1.30
C SER A 35 -5.90 -9.36 -2.01
N GLU A 36 -6.98 -8.66 -2.29
CA GLU A 36 -6.91 -7.35 -2.94
C GLU A 36 -6.30 -6.29 -2.03
N THR A 37 -6.53 -6.35 -0.72
CA THR A 37 -5.84 -5.49 0.26
C THR A 37 -4.34 -5.75 0.26
N HIS A 38 -3.90 -7.02 0.27
CA HIS A 38 -2.49 -7.37 0.16
C HIS A 38 -1.88 -6.94 -1.18
N ALA A 39 -2.63 -7.00 -2.28
CA ALA A 39 -2.17 -6.52 -3.57
C ALA A 39 -1.94 -4.99 -3.57
N LEU A 40 -2.81 -4.22 -2.91
CA LEU A 40 -2.62 -2.78 -2.72
C LEU A 40 -1.42 -2.48 -1.81
N TYR A 41 -1.23 -3.24 -0.74
CA TYR A 41 -0.04 -3.15 0.10
C TYR A 41 1.24 -3.38 -0.70
N GLN A 42 1.28 -4.46 -1.49
CA GLN A 42 2.45 -4.78 -2.31
C GLN A 42 2.75 -3.65 -3.30
N GLN A 43 1.73 -3.09 -3.95
CA GLN A 43 1.91 -1.94 -4.84
C GLN A 43 2.42 -0.70 -4.11
N ALA A 44 1.97 -0.46 -2.87
CA ALA A 44 2.47 0.63 -2.04
C ALA A 44 3.95 0.42 -1.66
N SER A 45 4.32 -0.77 -1.20
CA SER A 45 5.70 -1.13 -0.84
C SER A 45 6.63 -1.01 -2.06
N THR A 46 6.22 -1.51 -3.23
CA THR A 46 6.97 -1.30 -4.48
C THR A 46 7.13 0.18 -4.82
N LEU A 47 6.10 1.01 -4.65
CA LEU A 47 6.23 2.47 -4.87
C LEU A 47 7.17 3.16 -3.87
N LEU A 48 7.22 2.69 -2.62
CA LEU A 48 8.13 3.22 -1.61
C LEU A 48 9.58 2.89 -1.96
N TYR A 49 9.86 1.64 -2.32
CA TYR A 49 11.16 1.19 -2.82
C TYR A 49 11.59 1.96 -4.08
N ASP A 50 10.66 2.15 -5.02
CA ASP A 50 10.88 2.95 -6.22
C ASP A 50 11.23 4.43 -5.93
N ILE A 51 10.71 5.00 -4.84
CA ILE A 51 11.04 6.36 -4.39
C ILE A 51 12.40 6.37 -3.72
N GLU A 52 12.72 5.33 -2.97
CA GLU A 52 14.02 5.08 -2.35
C GLU A 52 15.13 5.04 -3.41
N GLU A 53 14.99 4.15 -4.40
CA GLU A 53 15.96 3.98 -5.49
C GLU A 53 16.14 5.27 -6.31
N LEU A 54 15.04 5.98 -6.58
CA LEU A 54 15.08 7.29 -7.23
C LEU A 54 15.87 8.32 -6.41
N SER A 55 15.66 8.32 -5.09
CA SER A 55 16.35 9.23 -4.16
C SER A 55 17.83 8.89 -4.07
N GLU A 56 18.20 7.61 -3.90
CA GLU A 56 19.60 7.17 -3.91
C GLU A 56 20.30 7.51 -5.23
N GLY A 57 19.64 7.27 -6.36
CA GLY A 57 20.18 7.56 -7.68
C GLY A 57 20.43 9.05 -7.92
N PHE A 58 19.57 9.92 -7.38
CA PHE A 58 19.74 11.38 -7.45
C PHE A 58 20.79 11.89 -6.46
N TRP A 59 20.69 11.51 -5.19
CA TRP A 59 21.54 12.04 -4.11
C TRP A 59 22.97 11.49 -4.12
N LEU A 60 23.17 10.21 -4.44
CA LEU A 60 24.50 9.57 -4.39
C LEU A 60 25.14 9.39 -5.76
N LYS A 61 24.36 8.95 -6.75
CA LYS A 61 24.92 8.49 -8.03
C LYS A 61 24.97 9.57 -9.10
N GLY A 62 24.21 10.65 -8.96
CA GLY A 62 24.05 11.67 -10.01
C GLY A 62 23.49 11.10 -11.33
N ASN A 63 22.87 9.91 -11.29
CA ASN A 63 22.56 9.12 -12.50
C ASN A 63 21.26 9.55 -13.21
N TYR A 64 20.49 10.49 -12.67
CA TYR A 64 19.22 10.93 -13.25
C TYR A 64 19.34 12.30 -13.92
N ASN A 65 19.69 12.29 -15.21
CA ASN A 65 19.48 13.36 -16.18
C ASN A 65 19.62 14.79 -15.63
N ASP A 66 20.70 15.03 -14.85
CA ASP A 66 21.28 16.24 -14.23
C ASP A 66 20.40 17.37 -13.68
N SER A 67 19.10 17.39 -13.93
CA SER A 67 18.22 18.49 -13.54
C SER A 67 17.43 18.10 -12.28
N PRO A 68 17.56 18.89 -11.19
CA PRO A 68 16.71 18.79 -10.02
C PRO A 68 15.21 18.77 -10.36
N SER A 69 14.81 19.47 -11.43
CA SER A 69 13.44 19.48 -11.92
C SER A 69 12.93 18.12 -12.42
N THR A 70 13.77 17.31 -13.05
CA THR A 70 13.39 15.97 -13.53
C THR A 70 13.18 15.05 -12.34
N PHE A 71 14.11 15.08 -11.38
CA PHE A 71 13.99 14.35 -10.13
C PHE A 71 12.71 14.72 -9.37
N GLU A 72 12.44 16.01 -9.17
CA GLU A 72 11.22 16.47 -8.50
C GLU A 72 9.97 15.98 -9.22
N MET A 73 9.90 16.09 -10.55
CA MET A 73 8.75 15.61 -11.31
C MET A 73 8.53 14.10 -11.12
N LEU A 74 9.59 13.29 -11.19
CA LEU A 74 9.51 11.84 -11.01
C LEU A 74 9.09 11.47 -9.58
N ALA A 75 9.70 12.10 -8.58
CA ALA A 75 9.37 11.88 -7.17
C ALA A 75 7.91 12.26 -6.88
N LEU A 76 7.46 13.43 -7.34
CA LEU A 76 6.08 13.88 -7.21
C LEU A 76 5.07 12.94 -7.86
N ASN A 77 5.40 12.42 -9.05
CA ASN A 77 4.55 11.45 -9.74
C ASN A 77 4.41 10.14 -8.95
N LYS A 78 5.52 9.60 -8.42
CA LYS A 78 5.49 8.39 -7.59
C LYS A 78 4.72 8.64 -6.28
N ILE A 79 4.95 9.76 -5.61
CA ILE A 79 4.22 10.16 -4.40
C ILE A 79 2.71 10.34 -4.66
N LYS A 80 2.34 10.91 -5.81
CA LYS A 80 0.93 11.02 -6.22
C LYS A 80 0.28 9.65 -6.40
N ARG A 81 0.99 8.69 -7.02
CA ARG A 81 0.51 7.30 -7.15
C ARG A 81 0.39 6.63 -5.78
N LEU A 82 1.35 6.83 -4.88
CA LEU A 82 1.27 6.34 -3.51
C LEU A 82 0.02 6.87 -2.80
N ASN A 83 -0.28 8.17 -2.91
CA ASN A 83 -1.51 8.75 -2.36
C ASN A 83 -2.79 8.13 -2.93
N GLN A 84 -2.81 7.77 -4.23
CA GLN A 84 -3.94 7.08 -4.85
C GLN A 84 -4.12 5.66 -4.27
N ILE A 85 -3.04 4.97 -3.95
CA ILE A 85 -3.12 3.65 -3.30
C ILE A 85 -3.59 3.81 -1.84
N LEU A 86 -3.04 4.78 -1.11
CA LEU A 86 -3.44 5.08 0.26
C LEU A 86 -4.93 5.45 0.34
N SER A 87 -5.47 6.19 -0.64
CA SER A 87 -6.90 6.52 -0.68
C SER A 87 -7.76 5.28 -0.96
N ARG A 88 -7.32 4.36 -1.80
CA ARG A 88 -7.99 3.06 -2.02
C ARG A 88 -7.96 2.17 -0.78
N LEU A 89 -6.86 2.20 -0.01
CA LEU A 89 -6.79 1.49 1.28
C LEU A 89 -7.74 2.13 2.31
N LYS A 90 -7.85 3.47 2.36
CA LYS A 90 -8.84 4.18 3.19
C LYS A 90 -10.28 3.81 2.84
N GLN A 91 -10.61 3.70 1.56
CA GLN A 91 -11.94 3.26 1.08
C GLN A 91 -12.30 1.84 1.54
N ARG A 92 -11.31 1.04 1.94
CA ARG A 92 -11.48 -0.28 2.53
C ARG A 92 -11.45 -0.24 4.05
N ASP A 93 -11.84 0.86 4.69
CA ASP A 93 -11.81 1.07 6.15
C ASP A 93 -10.49 0.65 6.82
N ILE A 94 -9.36 0.94 6.16
CA ILE A 94 -8.03 0.79 6.78
C ILE A 94 -7.67 2.17 7.36
N PRO A 95 -7.49 2.28 8.69
CA PRO A 95 -7.31 3.57 9.37
C PRO A 95 -5.89 4.11 9.13
N LEU A 96 -5.68 4.75 7.98
CA LEU A 96 -4.39 5.34 7.60
C LEU A 96 -4.39 6.85 7.88
N ASP A 97 -3.72 7.28 8.95
CA ASP A 97 -3.38 8.68 9.13
C ASP A 97 -1.97 8.98 8.59
N ILE A 98 -1.83 8.77 7.27
CA ILE A 98 -0.57 9.00 6.56
C ILE A 98 -0.77 10.20 5.63
N THR A 99 0.06 11.21 5.83
CA THR A 99 0.13 12.37 4.94
C THR A 99 1.42 12.29 4.13
N ALA A 100 1.34 11.89 2.86
CA ALA A 100 2.51 11.81 1.98
C ALA A 100 3.11 13.19 1.62
N PHE A 101 2.55 14.28 2.17
CA PHE A 101 3.14 15.61 2.13
C PHE A 101 4.52 15.66 2.78
N VAL A 102 4.70 14.95 3.90
CA VAL A 102 6.00 14.90 4.59
C VAL A 102 7.02 14.21 3.69
N LEU A 103 6.64 13.10 3.06
CA LEU A 103 7.48 12.40 2.10
C LEU A 103 7.89 13.28 0.91
N ARG A 104 6.93 14.03 0.33
CA ARG A 104 7.24 15.02 -0.70
C ARG A 104 8.29 16.00 -0.25
N ARG A 105 8.10 16.61 0.92
CA ARG A 105 9.05 17.59 1.44
C ARG A 105 10.42 16.96 1.58
N VAL A 106 10.54 15.82 2.26
CA VAL A 106 11.84 15.19 2.54
C VAL A 106 12.56 14.75 1.27
N CYS A 107 11.85 14.21 0.27
CA CYS A 107 12.46 13.79 -0.99
C CYS A 107 12.98 14.96 -1.83
N THR A 108 12.26 16.09 -1.89
CA THR A 108 12.57 17.18 -2.83
C THR A 108 13.27 18.37 -2.20
N LEU A 109 13.34 18.46 -0.87
CA LEU A 109 13.98 19.60 -0.21
C LEU A 109 15.44 19.69 -0.64
N HIS A 110 15.89 20.90 -0.95
CA HIS A 110 17.27 21.19 -1.35
C HIS A 110 17.78 20.51 -2.64
N SER A 111 16.90 19.90 -3.44
CA SER A 111 17.21 19.30 -4.75
C SER A 111 18.00 20.27 -5.66
N TYR A 112 17.60 21.55 -5.71
CA TYR A 112 18.23 22.61 -6.52
C TYR A 112 19.61 23.06 -6.01
N SER A 113 19.95 22.73 -4.77
CA SER A 113 21.23 23.09 -4.14
C SER A 113 22.20 21.91 -4.01
N ILE A 114 21.91 20.75 -4.64
CA ILE A 114 22.70 19.52 -4.51
C ILE A 114 24.19 19.72 -4.84
N GLN A 115 24.52 20.57 -5.82
CA GLN A 115 25.90 20.87 -6.21
C GLN A 115 26.69 21.63 -5.13
N LYS A 116 26.00 22.32 -4.21
CA LYS A 116 26.59 23.10 -3.13
C LYS A 116 26.67 22.31 -1.81
N GLN A 117 26.09 21.11 -1.78
CA GLN A 117 26.06 20.27 -0.59
C GLN A 117 27.26 19.34 -0.54
N SER A 118 27.80 19.19 0.67
CA SER A 118 28.79 18.16 1.00
C SER A 118 28.17 16.75 0.91
N GLU A 119 29.03 15.75 0.72
CA GLU A 119 28.60 14.34 0.72
C GLU A 119 27.90 13.94 2.03
N ASN A 120 28.31 14.52 3.16
CA ASN A 120 27.64 14.29 4.45
C ASN A 120 26.21 14.85 4.46
N GLU A 121 25.96 16.03 3.88
CA GLU A 121 24.61 16.61 3.81
C GLU A 121 23.69 15.80 2.90
N LYS A 122 24.21 15.32 1.75
CA LYS A 122 23.47 14.43 0.86
C LYS A 122 23.10 13.12 1.56
N ARG A 123 24.03 12.54 2.32
CA ARG A 123 23.78 11.32 3.11
C ARG A 123 22.71 11.56 4.18
N LEU A 124 22.76 12.68 4.90
CA LEU A 124 21.74 13.03 5.91
C LEU A 124 20.34 13.20 5.29
N HIS A 125 20.26 13.81 4.10
CA HIS A 125 19.00 13.89 3.35
C HIS A 125 18.44 12.53 2.98
N LEU A 126 19.32 11.64 2.52
CA LEU A 126 18.94 10.29 2.16
C LEU A 126 18.49 9.48 3.39
N GLU A 127 19.22 9.55 4.51
CA GLU A 127 18.83 8.94 5.79
C GLU A 127 17.45 9.43 6.27
N SER A 128 17.19 10.73 6.16
CA SER A 128 15.87 11.30 6.47
C SER A 128 14.79 10.74 5.54
N THR A 129 15.11 10.54 4.25
CA THR A 129 14.19 9.97 3.26
C THR A 129 13.86 8.52 3.60
N HIS A 130 14.87 7.69 3.85
CA HIS A 130 14.69 6.29 4.25
C HIS A 130 13.86 6.16 5.52
N THR A 131 14.16 6.99 6.54
CA THR A 131 13.39 7.00 7.79
C THR A 131 11.92 7.27 7.51
N GLN A 132 11.61 8.26 6.69
CA GLN A 132 10.23 8.60 6.39
C GLN A 132 9.51 7.52 5.56
N LEU A 133 10.20 6.88 4.62
CA LEU A 133 9.67 5.77 3.83
C LEU A 133 9.34 4.57 4.73
N ASN A 134 10.26 4.19 5.61
CA ASN A 134 10.09 3.09 6.56
C ASN A 134 8.93 3.35 7.53
N GLU A 135 8.81 4.56 8.06
CA GLU A 135 7.67 4.94 8.91
C GLU A 135 6.33 4.79 8.17
N ILE A 136 6.27 5.14 6.89
CA ILE A 136 5.06 5.00 6.08
C ILE A 136 4.76 3.53 5.86
N GLU A 137 5.75 2.73 5.46
CA GLU A 137 5.57 1.29 5.26
C GLU A 137 5.08 0.59 6.53
N GLN A 138 5.71 0.88 7.66
CA GLN A 138 5.33 0.33 8.96
C GLN A 138 3.89 0.72 9.33
N LYS A 139 3.50 1.99 9.17
CA LYS A 139 2.12 2.43 9.43
C LYS A 139 1.10 1.72 8.53
N ILE A 140 1.43 1.48 7.26
CA ILE A 140 0.55 0.73 6.36
C ILE A 140 0.44 -0.72 6.85
N SER A 141 1.56 -1.37 7.14
CA SER A 141 1.62 -2.75 7.62
C SER A 141 0.81 -2.93 8.91
N ASP A 142 1.06 -2.11 9.93
CA ASP A 142 0.37 -2.15 11.22
C ASP A 142 -1.15 -1.94 11.07
N SER A 143 -1.55 -1.03 10.18
CA SER A 143 -2.97 -0.76 9.92
C SER A 143 -3.67 -1.94 9.24
N ILE A 144 -2.96 -2.66 8.37
CA ILE A 144 -3.47 -3.88 7.72
C ILE A 144 -3.55 -5.02 8.73
N LEU A 145 -2.51 -5.23 9.54
CA LEU A 145 -2.48 -6.24 10.60
C LEU A 145 -3.61 -6.02 11.61
N LYS A 146 -3.86 -4.77 12.02
CA LYS A 146 -4.98 -4.44 12.91
C LYS A 146 -6.34 -4.82 12.33
N LYS A 147 -6.51 -4.71 11.00
CA LYS A 147 -7.75 -5.12 10.31
C LYS A 147 -7.82 -6.63 10.07
N TYR A 148 -6.68 -7.28 9.87
CA TYR A 148 -6.55 -8.70 9.55
C TYR A 148 -5.52 -9.39 10.48
N PRO A 149 -5.82 -9.59 11.78
CA PRO A 149 -4.84 -10.00 12.80
C PRO A 149 -4.38 -11.47 12.76
N HIS A 150 -4.90 -12.27 11.83
CA HIS A 150 -4.55 -13.69 11.66
C HIS A 150 -4.04 -13.98 10.25
N SER A 151 -3.15 -13.10 9.78
CA SER A 151 -2.37 -13.31 8.56
C SER A 151 -1.03 -13.95 8.88
#